data_AF-A0A936JGF6-F1
#
_entry.id   AF-A0A936JGF6-F1
#
_cell.length_a   1.000
_cell.length_b   1.000
_cell.length_c   1.000
_cell.angle_alpha   90.00
_cell.angle_beta   90.00
_cell.angle_gamma   90.00
#
_symmetry.space_group_name_H-M   'P 1'
#
loop_
_entity.id
_entity.type
_entity.pdbx_description
1 polymer ?
#
loop_
_entity_poly.entity_id
_entity_poly.type
_entity_poly.pdbx_seq_one_letter_code
_entity_poly.pdbx_strand_id
1 'polypeptide(L)'
;MTIRQKLEVLATEKNTPCVTISLNTHRTHPDNKQDDILLKNLLNEAKERVVNEYGKRPVASLLEKLSTIEVDVNYNLDSLHIFLSNNTKEVIKSPWTEEHIKVHISETFTVRPLI
;
A
#
# COMPACT_ATOMS: atom_id res chain seq x y z
N MET A 1 6.15 6.16 -17.73
CA MET A 1 5.44 7.03 -16.77
C MET A 1 6.32 7.29 -15.58
N THR A 2 6.50 8.55 -15.21
CA THR A 2 7.25 8.96 -14.01
C THR A 2 6.38 8.71 -12.76
N ILE A 3 6.99 8.54 -11.58
CA ILE A 3 6.27 8.43 -10.29
C ILE A 3 5.22 9.53 -10.12
N ARG A 4 5.57 10.77 -10.47
CA ARG A 4 4.67 11.93 -10.43
C ARG A 4 3.39 11.74 -11.25
N GLN A 5 3.50 11.19 -12.46
CA GLN A 5 2.33 10.94 -13.31
C GLN A 5 1.43 9.84 -12.72
N LYS A 6 2.02 8.79 -12.12
CA LYS A 6 1.24 7.75 -11.44
C LYS A 6 0.48 8.32 -10.25
N LEU A 7 1.12 9.17 -9.45
CA LEU A 7 0.50 9.83 -8.31
C LEU A 7 -0.64 10.75 -8.73
N GLU A 8 -0.48 11.53 -9.82
CA GLU A 8 -1.56 12.37 -10.36
C GLU A 8 -2.77 11.53 -10.77
N VAL A 9 -2.57 10.38 -11.44
CA VAL A 9 -3.67 9.47 -11.82
C VAL A 9 -4.35 8.92 -10.57
N LEU A 10 -3.59 8.41 -9.60
CA LEU A 10 -4.12 7.88 -8.34
C LEU A 10 -4.86 8.95 -7.52
N ALA A 11 -4.41 10.21 -7.56
CA ALA A 11 -5.06 11.33 -6.88
C ALA A 11 -6.46 11.62 -7.44
N THR A 12 -6.63 11.43 -8.75
CA THR A 12 -7.92 11.63 -9.43
C THR A 12 -8.84 10.41 -9.34
N GLU A 13 -8.29 9.24 -9.01
CA GLU A 13 -9.06 8.02 -8.88
C GLU A 13 -9.93 8.06 -7.62
N LYS A 14 -11.24 7.85 -7.82
CA LYS A 14 -12.21 7.70 -6.74
C LYS A 14 -12.75 6.28 -6.79
N ASN A 15 -12.43 5.51 -5.76
CA ASN A 15 -12.89 4.15 -5.62
C ASN A 15 -13.24 3.87 -4.17
N THR A 16 -14.30 3.12 -3.96
CA THR A 16 -14.77 2.77 -2.63
C THR A 16 -14.69 1.25 -2.50
N PRO A 17 -13.69 0.68 -1.79
CA PRO A 17 -12.65 1.33 -0.98
C PRO A 17 -11.30 1.54 -1.70
N CYS A 18 -10.60 2.63 -1.35
CA CYS A 18 -9.19 2.88 -1.65
C CYS A 18 -8.36 2.61 -0.40
N VAL A 19 -7.41 1.68 -0.51
CA VAL A 19 -6.46 1.32 0.54
C VAL A 19 -5.08 1.84 0.15
N THR A 20 -4.49 2.62 1.04
CA THR A 20 -3.10 3.09 0.93
C THR A 20 -2.31 2.52 2.09
N ILE A 21 -1.27 1.74 1.80
CA ILE A 21 -0.37 1.19 2.81
C ILE A 21 0.99 1.84 2.60
N SER A 22 1.53 2.47 3.64
CA SER A 22 2.87 3.08 3.62
C SER A 22 3.73 2.43 4.68
N LEU A 23 4.93 2.02 4.30
CA LEU A 23 5.92 1.45 5.20
C LEU A 23 7.33 1.87 4.80
N ASN A 24 8.20 1.97 5.79
CA ASN A 24 9.63 2.16 5.58
C ASN A 24 10.28 0.81 5.31
N THR A 25 11.30 0.82 4.46
CA THR A 25 12.05 -0.36 4.10
C THR A 25 13.53 -0.12 4.38
N HIS A 26 14.18 -1.13 4.92
CA HIS A 26 15.58 -1.11 5.30
C HIS A 26 16.38 -1.96 4.32
N ARG A 27 17.51 -1.39 3.87
CA ARG A 27 18.39 -2.02 2.87
C ARG A 27 19.38 -3.00 3.51
N THR A 28 19.41 -3.08 4.84
CA THR A 28 20.35 -3.87 5.64
C THR A 28 19.66 -5.04 6.35
N HIS A 29 20.35 -6.19 6.41
CA HIS A 29 19.97 -7.32 7.26
C HIS A 29 20.45 -7.04 8.70
N PRO A 30 19.67 -7.28 9.79
CA PRO A 30 18.42 -8.05 9.89
C PRO A 30 17.12 -7.30 9.60
N ASP A 31 17.16 -5.97 9.49
CA ASP A 31 15.97 -5.11 9.49
C ASP A 31 15.05 -5.38 8.29
N ASN A 32 15.61 -5.74 7.13
CA ASN A 32 14.83 -6.13 5.95
C ASN A 32 13.88 -7.33 6.17
N LYS A 33 14.17 -8.24 7.12
CA LYS A 33 13.25 -9.33 7.49
C LYS A 33 12.09 -8.81 8.32
N GLN A 34 12.33 -7.80 9.14
CA GLN A 34 11.26 -7.16 9.91
C GLN A 34 10.29 -6.43 8.97
N ASP A 35 10.79 -5.85 7.87
CA ASP A 35 9.95 -5.18 6.88
C ASP A 35 8.96 -6.15 6.20
N ASP A 36 9.39 -7.37 5.85
CA ASP A 36 8.48 -8.39 5.28
C ASP A 36 7.40 -8.78 6.30
N ILE A 37 7.78 -8.97 7.57
CA ILE A 37 6.84 -9.28 8.65
C ILE A 37 5.86 -8.11 8.85
N LEU A 38 6.37 -6.89 8.88
CA LEU A 38 5.58 -5.66 9.07
C LEU A 38 4.63 -5.43 7.89
N LEU A 39 5.09 -5.64 6.66
CA LEU A 39 4.24 -5.59 5.46
C LEU A 39 3.10 -6.60 5.55
N LYS A 40 3.39 -7.86 5.91
CA LYS A 40 2.36 -8.90 6.08
C LYS A 40 1.35 -8.53 7.16
N ASN A 41 1.81 -7.95 8.27
CA ASN A 41 0.94 -7.47 9.34
C ASN A 41 0.03 -6.34 8.86
N LEU A 42 0.57 -5.33 8.16
CA LEU A 42 -0.21 -4.22 7.60
C LEU A 42 -1.20 -4.69 6.54
N LEU A 43 -0.81 -5.64 5.69
CA LEU A 43 -1.71 -6.23 4.70
C LEU A 43 -2.88 -6.96 5.39
N ASN A 44 -2.62 -7.70 6.47
CA ASN A 44 -3.67 -8.36 7.23
C ASN A 44 -4.58 -7.36 7.96
N GLU A 45 -4.01 -6.33 8.60
CA GLU A 45 -4.79 -5.24 9.22
C GLU A 45 -5.68 -4.54 8.19
N ALA A 46 -5.15 -4.25 7.00
CA ALA A 46 -5.91 -3.67 5.91
C ALA A 46 -7.07 -4.57 5.48
N LYS A 47 -6.82 -5.88 5.29
CA LYS A 47 -7.87 -6.85 4.94
C LYS A 47 -8.99 -6.85 5.97
N GLU A 48 -8.64 -6.93 7.26
CA GLU A 48 -9.62 -6.97 8.34
C GLU A 48 -10.43 -5.69 8.43
N ARG A 49 -9.77 -4.52 8.42
CA ARG A 49 -10.47 -3.22 8.46
C ARG A 49 -11.40 -3.04 7.28
N VAL A 50 -10.94 -3.34 6.07
CA VAL A 50 -11.72 -3.19 4.84
C VAL A 50 -12.94 -4.12 4.84
N VAL A 51 -12.79 -5.37 5.30
CA VAL A 51 -13.90 -6.31 5.45
C VAL A 51 -14.89 -5.85 6.52
N ASN A 52 -14.40 -5.25 7.61
CA ASN A 52 -15.23 -4.76 8.70
C ASN A 52 -16.01 -3.50 8.28
N GLU A 53 -15.38 -2.56 7.59
CA GLU A 53 -16.00 -1.29 7.16
C GLU A 53 -16.92 -1.44 5.94
N TYR A 54 -16.50 -2.19 4.92
CA TYR A 54 -17.21 -2.28 3.62
C TYR A 54 -17.88 -3.63 3.38
N GLY A 55 -17.55 -4.65 4.18
CA GLY A 55 -18.07 -6.00 4.00
C GLY A 55 -17.28 -6.84 3.00
N LYS A 56 -17.33 -8.17 3.14
CA LYS A 56 -16.51 -9.13 2.36
C LYS A 56 -16.83 -9.19 0.87
N ARG A 57 -18.08 -8.92 0.46
CA ARG A 57 -18.52 -9.00 -0.94
C ARG A 57 -17.90 -7.91 -1.83
N PRO A 58 -18.03 -6.60 -1.52
CA PRO A 58 -17.51 -5.56 -2.39
C PRO A 58 -15.98 -5.52 -2.44
N VAL A 59 -15.30 -6.09 -1.45
CA VAL A 59 -13.83 -6.02 -1.31
C VAL A 59 -13.14 -7.33 -1.67
N ALA A 60 -13.87 -8.33 -2.18
CA ALA A 60 -13.31 -9.64 -2.53
C ALA A 60 -12.14 -9.52 -3.52
N SER A 61 -12.29 -8.75 -4.59
CA SER A 61 -11.22 -8.50 -5.58
C SER A 61 -10.02 -7.78 -4.97
N LEU A 62 -10.25 -6.88 -4.01
CA LEU A 62 -9.21 -6.18 -3.28
C LEU A 62 -8.46 -7.13 -2.32
N LEU A 63 -9.16 -8.03 -1.63
CA LEU A 63 -8.58 -9.05 -0.75
C LEU A 63 -7.66 -10.00 -1.54
N GLU A 64 -8.10 -10.42 -2.72
CA GLU A 64 -7.26 -11.22 -3.62
C GLU A 64 -6.00 -10.45 -3.99
N LYS A 65 -6.12 -9.20 -4.46
CA LYS A 65 -4.96 -8.36 -4.77
C LYS A 65 -4.01 -8.20 -3.59
N LEU A 66 -4.52 -7.95 -2.39
CA LEU A 66 -3.75 -7.86 -1.14
C LEU A 66 -3.01 -9.16 -0.83
N SER A 67 -3.57 -10.32 -1.17
CA SER A 67 -2.92 -11.62 -0.99
C SER A 67 -1.86 -11.92 -2.05
N THR A 68 -2.01 -11.38 -3.26
CA THR A 68 -1.05 -11.53 -4.37
C THR A 68 0.04 -10.44 -4.38
N ILE A 69 0.15 -9.64 -3.32
CA ILE A 69 1.25 -8.68 -3.18
C ILE A 69 2.40 -9.40 -2.50
N GLU A 70 3.36 -9.80 -3.32
CA GLU A 70 4.68 -10.20 -2.87
C GLU A 70 5.64 -9.10 -3.29
N VAL A 71 6.22 -8.41 -2.31
CA VAL A 71 7.26 -7.42 -2.57
C VAL A 71 8.59 -8.03 -2.19
N ASP A 72 9.48 -8.15 -3.17
CA ASP A 72 10.83 -8.61 -2.93
C ASP A 72 11.61 -7.56 -2.12
N VAL A 73 11.77 -7.84 -0.83
CA VAL A 73 12.52 -7.01 0.14
C VAL A 73 14.00 -6.89 -0.20
N ASN A 74 14.55 -7.71 -1.10
CA ASN A 74 15.95 -7.61 -1.52
C ASN A 74 16.24 -6.36 -2.37
N TYR A 75 15.21 -5.76 -3.00
CA TYR A 75 15.35 -4.60 -3.89
C TYR A 75 14.40 -3.47 -3.51
N ASN A 76 14.32 -3.14 -2.23
CA ASN A 76 13.58 -1.98 -1.75
C ASN A 76 14.47 -0.73 -1.63
N LEU A 77 13.83 0.43 -1.79
CA LEU A 77 14.44 1.74 -1.54
C LEU A 77 14.34 2.04 -0.04
N ASP A 78 14.02 3.27 0.34
CA ASP A 78 13.89 3.67 1.74
C ASP A 78 12.42 3.58 2.22
N SER A 79 11.45 3.57 1.29
CA SER A 79 10.04 3.35 1.58
C SER A 79 9.27 2.70 0.43
N LEU A 80 8.10 2.18 0.80
CA LEU A 80 7.18 1.44 -0.05
C LEU A 80 5.75 1.91 0.21
N HIS A 81 5.06 2.28 -0.87
CA HIS A 81 3.67 2.72 -0.87
C HIS A 81 2.87 1.83 -1.79
N ILE A 82 1.81 1.24 -1.26
CA ILE A 82 0.95 0.32 -1.97
C ILE A 82 -0.44 0.94 -2.02
N PHE A 83 -0.93 1.16 -3.24
CA PHE A 83 -2.24 1.72 -3.52
C PHE A 83 -3.11 0.65 -4.15
N LEU A 84 -4.19 0.29 -3.48
CA LEU A 84 -5.08 -0.78 -3.90
C LEU A 84 -6.54 -0.33 -3.85
N SER A 85 -7.23 -0.62 -4.94
CA SER A 85 -8.68 -0.52 -5.03
C SER A 85 -9.23 -1.76 -5.73
N ASN A 86 -10.55 -1.86 -5.83
CA ASN A 86 -11.20 -2.94 -6.57
C ASN A 86 -10.71 -3.02 -8.02
N ASN A 87 -10.35 -1.89 -8.64
CA ASN A 87 -9.92 -1.86 -10.04
C ASN A 87 -8.42 -1.60 -10.20
N THR A 88 -7.78 -0.92 -9.26
CA THR A 88 -6.38 -0.50 -9.37
C THR A 88 -5.48 -1.24 -8.39
N LYS A 89 -4.26 -1.52 -8.82
CA LYS A 89 -3.17 -2.03 -7.99
C LYS A 89 -1.90 -1.32 -8.45
N GLU A 90 -1.35 -0.48 -7.60
CA GLU A 90 -0.13 0.26 -7.89
C GLU A 90 0.82 0.15 -6.69
N VAL A 91 2.10 -0.07 -6.98
CA VAL A 91 3.14 -0.17 -5.96
C VAL A 91 4.23 0.82 -6.33
N ILE A 92 4.47 1.78 -5.44
CA ILE A 92 5.43 2.86 -5.62
C ILE A 92 6.53 2.69 -4.57
N LYS A 93 7.75 2.51 -5.04
CA LYS A 93 8.95 2.52 -4.19
C LYS A 93 9.53 3.93 -4.21
N SER A 94 9.91 4.42 -3.05
CA SER A 94 10.36 5.80 -2.88
C SER A 94 11.64 5.85 -2.02
N PRO A 95 12.53 6.83 -2.24
CA PRO A 95 13.68 7.09 -1.38
C PRO A 95 13.34 7.98 -0.16
N TRP A 96 12.06 8.32 0.06
CA TRP A 96 11.64 9.16 1.18
C TRP A 96 11.08 8.31 2.31
N THR A 97 11.73 8.29 3.46
CA THR A 97 11.23 7.63 4.66
C THR A 97 9.96 8.32 5.17
N GLU A 98 8.94 7.53 5.44
CA GLU A 98 7.67 7.97 5.97
C GLU A 98 7.73 7.94 7.51
N GLU A 99 7.45 9.04 8.19
CA GLU A 99 7.48 9.05 9.66
C GLU A 99 6.39 8.16 10.28
N HIS A 100 5.31 7.92 9.52
CA HIS A 100 4.14 7.16 9.97
C HIS A 100 3.85 5.98 9.07
N ILE A 101 4.27 4.79 9.51
CA ILE A 101 3.85 3.51 8.93
C ILE A 101 2.37 3.29 9.28
N LYS A 102 1.50 3.27 8.27
CA LYS A 102 0.05 3.12 8.51
C LYS A 102 -0.72 2.65 7.29
N VAL A 103 -1.86 2.03 7.57
CA VAL A 103 -2.92 1.72 6.60
C VAL A 103 -3.95 2.84 6.62
N HIS A 104 -4.16 3.48 5.48
CA HIS A 104 -5.25 4.42 5.24
C HIS A 104 -6.31 3.79 4.35
N ILE A 105 -7.56 3.89 4.78
CA ILE A 105 -8.72 3.44 4.00
C ILE A 105 -9.63 4.65 3.82
N SER A 106 -9.95 4.96 2.58
CA SER A 106 -10.76 6.12 2.20
C SER A 106 -11.41 5.91 0.84
N GLU A 107 -12.20 6.88 0.36
CA GLU A 107 -12.78 6.86 -0.99
C GLU A 107 -11.78 7.29 -2.09
N THR A 108 -10.62 7.79 -1.69
CA THR A 108 -9.54 8.27 -2.56
C THR A 108 -8.20 7.77 -2.05
N PHE A 109 -7.19 7.72 -2.91
CA PHE A 109 -5.83 7.35 -2.52
C PHE A 109 -5.10 8.50 -1.81
N THR A 110 -4.38 8.17 -0.74
CA THR A 110 -3.58 9.14 0.00
C THR A 110 -2.22 9.31 -0.67
N VAL A 111 -2.16 10.18 -1.69
CA VAL A 111 -0.91 10.50 -2.41
C VAL A 111 -0.14 11.70 -1.84
N ARG A 112 -0.76 12.45 -0.92
CA ARG A 112 -0.15 13.64 -0.27
C ARG A 112 1.26 13.43 0.30
N PRO A 113 1.62 12.28 0.88
CA PRO A 113 2.97 12.09 1.41
C PRO A 113 4.07 12.08 0.33
N LEU A 114 3.72 11.93 -0.94
CA LEU A 114 4.65 11.71 -2.06
C LEU A 114 4.71 12.86 -3.08
N ILE A 115 4.00 13.98 -2.84
CA ILE A 115 3.91 15.14 -3.76
C ILE A 115 4.63 16.34 -3.17
#